data_AF-A0A9P9DA84-F1
#
_entry.id   AF-A0A9P9DA84-F1
#
_cell.length_a   1.000
_cell.length_b   1.000
_cell.length_c   1.000
_cell.angle_alpha   90.00
_cell.angle_beta   90.00
_cell.angle_gamma   90.00
#
_symmetry.space_group_name_H-M   'P 1'
#
loop_
_entity.id
_entity.type
_entity.pdbx_description
1 polymer ?
#
loop_
_entity_poly.entity_id
_entity_poly.type
_entity_poly.pdbx_seq_one_letter_code
_entity_poly.pdbx_strand_id
1 'polypeptide(L)'
;MACRIFIQFRTNLVPGDPAQKPIAVAKTACSKLLGRDFDYEKDFIHAQGEILAENARCHALVDCDYRDSEPNLKDITLHCYRVTKEGEGQMSLVETNVHRGQIDVVPWGRHSF
;
A
#
# COMPACT_ATOMS: atom_id res chain seq x y z
N MET A 1 -12.25 9.57 5.11
CA MET A 1 -13.18 8.41 5.08
C MET A 1 -12.28 7.19 5.02
N ALA A 2 -12.52 6.17 5.85
CA ALA A 2 -11.65 5.00 5.84
C ALA A 2 -11.65 4.36 4.44
N CYS A 3 -10.48 3.94 3.98
CA CYS A 3 -10.31 3.26 2.71
C CYS A 3 -9.09 2.33 2.77
N ARG A 4 -9.11 1.29 1.93
CA ARG A 4 -8.00 0.33 1.81
C ARG A 4 -7.33 0.54 0.47
N ILE A 5 -6.02 0.55 0.46
CA ILE A 5 -5.21 0.65 -0.75
C ILE A 5 -4.35 -0.60 -0.87
N PHE A 6 -4.52 -1.35 -1.94
CA PHE A 6 -3.65 -2.46 -2.31
C PHE A 6 -2.66 -2.01 -3.38
N ILE A 7 -1.38 -2.26 -3.16
CA ILE A 7 -0.30 -1.81 -4.04
C ILE A 7 0.58 -3.00 -4.39
N GLN A 8 0.64 -3.35 -5.66
CA GLN A 8 1.59 -4.33 -6.19
C GLN A 8 2.82 -3.62 -6.71
N PHE A 9 4.01 -4.13 -6.36
CA PHE A 9 5.25 -3.56 -6.85
C PHE A 9 6.34 -4.61 -7.03
N ARG A 10 7.36 -4.25 -7.81
CA ARG A 10 8.63 -4.96 -7.83
C ARG A 10 9.66 -4.12 -7.10
N THR A 11 10.53 -4.74 -6.33
CA THR A 11 11.50 -4.00 -5.49
C THR A 11 12.42 -3.09 -6.31
N ASN A 12 12.74 -3.41 -7.56
CA ASN A 12 13.55 -2.57 -8.45
C ASN A 12 12.81 -1.36 -9.05
N LEU A 13 11.47 -1.34 -9.00
CA LEU A 13 10.67 -0.21 -9.48
C LEU A 13 10.50 0.88 -8.43
N VAL A 14 10.76 0.56 -7.17
CA VAL A 14 10.70 1.50 -6.05
C VAL A 14 12.12 1.95 -5.72
N PRO A 15 12.45 3.24 -5.88
CA PRO A 15 13.78 3.76 -5.58
C PRO A 15 14.05 3.74 -4.06
N GLY A 16 15.33 3.77 -3.70
CA GLY A 16 15.78 3.89 -2.30
C GLY A 16 16.04 2.55 -1.59
N ASP A 17 16.23 2.64 -0.28
CA ASP A 17 16.55 1.52 0.62
C ASP A 17 15.44 0.45 0.57
N PRO A 18 15.76 -0.83 0.28
CA PRO A 18 14.82 -1.95 0.37
C PRO A 18 13.90 -1.91 1.59
N ALA A 19 14.41 -1.66 2.79
CA ALA A 19 13.61 -1.65 4.01
C ALA A 19 12.56 -0.53 4.05
N GLN A 20 12.77 0.55 3.28
CA GLN A 20 11.90 1.71 3.20
C GLN A 20 10.94 1.68 2.01
N LYS A 21 11.06 0.70 1.10
CA LYS A 21 10.20 0.60 -0.09
C LYS A 21 8.71 0.48 0.25
N PRO A 22 8.29 -0.30 1.27
CA PRO A 22 6.88 -0.36 1.64
C PRO A 22 6.32 1.01 2.04
N ILE A 23 7.01 1.75 2.91
CA ILE A 23 6.54 3.06 3.35
C ILE A 23 6.59 4.09 2.21
N ALA A 24 7.56 3.98 1.30
CA ALA A 24 7.64 4.83 0.12
C ALA A 24 6.40 4.64 -0.78
N VAL A 25 6.02 3.40 -1.09
CA VAL A 25 4.83 3.15 -1.93
C VAL A 25 3.54 3.59 -1.23
N ALA A 26 3.43 3.44 0.09
CA ALA A 26 2.30 3.94 0.84
C ALA A 26 2.18 5.46 0.81
N LYS A 27 3.29 6.19 1.02
CA LYS A 27 3.32 7.66 0.93
C LYS A 27 2.86 8.14 -0.44
N THR A 28 3.37 7.54 -1.51
CA THR A 28 2.95 7.87 -2.88
C THR A 28 1.47 7.56 -3.12
N ALA A 29 0.95 6.47 -2.57
CA ALA A 29 -0.46 6.13 -2.69
C ALA A 29 -1.38 7.08 -1.92
N CYS A 30 -1.04 7.41 -0.67
CA CYS A 30 -1.78 8.40 0.11
C CYS A 30 -1.77 9.77 -0.58
N SER A 31 -0.61 10.20 -1.09
CA SER A 31 -0.49 11.48 -1.81
C SER A 31 -1.37 11.50 -3.06
N LYS A 32 -1.33 10.43 -3.87
CA LYS A 32 -2.11 10.33 -5.11
C LYS A 32 -3.62 10.23 -4.87
N LEU A 33 -4.04 9.38 -3.93
CA LEU A 33 -5.46 9.06 -3.73
C LEU A 33 -6.15 10.06 -2.78
N LEU A 34 -5.47 10.43 -1.69
CA LEU A 34 -6.06 11.21 -0.60
C LEU A 34 -5.63 12.69 -0.63
N GLY A 35 -4.65 13.06 -1.45
CA GLY A 35 -4.10 14.42 -1.48
C GLY A 35 -3.35 14.81 -0.20
N ARG A 36 -2.89 13.82 0.59
CA ARG A 36 -2.15 14.02 1.85
C ARG A 36 -1.04 12.99 2.02
N ASP A 37 -0.09 13.28 2.90
CA ASP A 37 0.95 12.32 3.29
C ASP A 37 0.38 11.17 4.13
N PHE A 38 1.17 10.09 4.23
CA PHE A 38 0.93 8.98 5.14
C PHE A 38 1.03 9.47 6.59
N ASP A 39 0.01 9.16 7.38
CA ASP A 39 -0.13 9.57 8.76
C ASP A 39 0.05 8.36 9.68
N TYR A 40 1.15 8.34 10.43
CA TYR A 40 1.54 7.20 11.27
C TYR A 40 0.59 6.92 12.45
N GLU A 41 -0.31 7.83 12.79
CA GLU A 41 -1.28 7.63 13.87
C GLU A 41 -2.58 6.97 13.40
N LYS A 42 -2.92 7.15 12.10
CA LYS A 42 -4.20 6.69 11.54
C LYS A 42 -4.08 5.81 10.30
N ASP A 43 -2.90 5.70 9.71
CA ASP A 43 -2.63 4.87 8.56
C ASP A 43 -1.73 3.68 8.94
N PHE A 44 -2.10 2.50 8.46
CA PHE A 44 -1.37 1.26 8.74
C PHE A 44 -0.91 0.63 7.45
N ILE A 45 0.31 0.09 7.46
CA ILE A 45 0.88 -0.61 6.32
C ILE A 45 1.19 -2.06 6.68
N HIS A 46 0.72 -2.97 5.83
CA HIS A 46 1.09 -4.37 5.81
C HIS A 46 1.81 -4.68 4.51
N ALA A 47 3.07 -5.07 4.59
CA ALA A 47 3.84 -5.47 3.42
C ALA A 47 4.13 -6.98 3.46
N GLN A 48 4.03 -7.63 2.31
CA GLN A 48 4.46 -9.02 2.15
C GLN A 48 5.29 -9.20 0.87
N GLY A 49 6.09 -10.26 0.87
CA GLY A 49 7.04 -10.60 -0.18
C GLY A 49 8.49 -10.39 0.25
N GLU A 50 9.42 -10.77 -0.62
CA GLU A 50 10.86 -10.68 -0.36
C GLU A 50 11.39 -9.26 -0.61
N ILE A 51 11.04 -8.32 0.27
CA ILE A 51 11.36 -6.88 0.12
C ILE A 51 12.88 -6.63 -0.05
N LEU A 52 13.70 -7.50 0.56
CA LEU A 52 15.16 -7.42 0.50
C LEU A 52 15.74 -8.05 -0.76
N ALA A 53 14.97 -8.87 -1.49
CA ALA A 53 15.43 -9.49 -2.72
C ALA A 53 15.27 -8.54 -3.93
N GLU A 54 16.25 -8.59 -4.82
CA GLU A 54 16.24 -7.77 -6.03
C GLU A 54 15.14 -8.22 -7.00
N ASN A 55 14.40 -7.26 -7.55
CA ASN A 55 13.32 -7.48 -8.52
C ASN A 55 12.21 -8.45 -8.04
N ALA A 56 12.07 -8.65 -6.73
CA ALA A 56 11.06 -9.50 -6.13
C ALA A 56 9.66 -8.89 -6.27
N ARG A 57 8.65 -9.74 -6.36
CA ARG A 57 7.24 -9.32 -6.33
C ARG A 57 6.84 -9.09 -4.87
N CYS A 58 6.36 -7.90 -4.60
CA CYS A 58 5.87 -7.50 -3.29
C CYS A 58 4.48 -6.89 -3.40
N HIS A 59 3.77 -6.90 -2.29
CA HIS A 59 2.53 -6.16 -2.14
C HIS A 59 2.49 -5.44 -0.80
N ALA A 60 1.86 -4.27 -0.82
CA ALA A 60 1.53 -3.50 0.36
C ALA A 60 0.01 -3.30 0.43
N LEU A 61 -0.54 -3.47 1.62
CA LEU A 61 -1.87 -3.02 1.98
C LEU A 61 -1.73 -1.80 2.88
N VAL A 62 -2.44 -0.74 2.54
CA VAL A 62 -2.49 0.50 3.31
C VAL A 62 -3.92 0.72 3.75
N ASP A 63 -4.10 0.77 5.06
CA ASP A 63 -5.38 1.05 5.69
C ASP A 63 -5.38 2.49 6.14
N CYS A 64 -6.18 3.34 5.48
CA CYS A 64 -6.18 4.78 5.73
C CYS A 64 -7.33 5.20 6.62
N ASP A 65 -7.09 6.24 7.43
CA ASP A 65 -8.06 6.80 8.38
C ASP A 65 -8.67 5.73 9.31
N TYR A 66 -7.85 4.77 9.79
CA TYR A 66 -8.26 3.89 10.88
C TYR A 66 -8.59 4.73 12.12
N ARG A 67 -9.72 4.41 12.75
CA ARG A 67 -10.19 5.02 14.01
C ARG A 67 -10.35 3.93 15.06
N ASP A 68 -10.96 4.27 16.19
CA ASP A 68 -11.19 3.36 17.33
C ASP A 68 -11.99 2.08 17.02
N SER A 69 -12.55 1.94 15.81
CA SER A 69 -13.26 0.73 15.37
C SER A 69 -12.84 0.29 13.97
N GLU A 70 -12.67 -1.01 13.80
CA GLU A 70 -12.41 -1.63 12.50
C GLU A 70 -13.61 -1.39 11.56
N PRO A 71 -13.39 -0.85 10.34
CA PRO A 71 -14.47 -0.59 9.41
C PRO A 71 -15.08 -1.91 8.89
N ASN A 72 -16.36 -1.89 8.54
CA ASN A 72 -16.98 -3.02 7.85
C ASN A 72 -16.31 -3.21 6.48
N LEU A 73 -15.62 -4.34 6.31
CA LEU A 73 -14.94 -4.65 5.06
C LEU A 73 -15.90 -4.62 3.87
N LYS A 74 -17.19 -4.93 4.00
CA LYS A 74 -18.11 -4.88 2.84
C LYS A 74 -18.38 -3.46 2.32
N ASP A 75 -18.27 -2.47 3.19
CA ASP A 75 -18.67 -1.08 2.89
C ASP A 75 -17.47 -0.20 2.56
N ILE A 76 -16.25 -0.70 2.79
CA ILE A 76 -15.03 0.06 2.59
C ILE A 76 -14.63 0.12 1.11
N THR A 77 -14.17 1.27 0.62
CA THR A 77 -13.62 1.34 -0.73
C THR A 77 -12.23 0.71 -0.76
N LEU A 78 -12.00 -0.18 -1.72
CA LEU A 78 -10.70 -0.77 -2.01
C LEU A 78 -10.15 -0.15 -3.29
N HIS A 79 -8.99 0.49 -3.20
CA HIS A 79 -8.24 1.03 -4.33
C HIS A 79 -7.07 0.12 -4.63
N CYS A 80 -6.85 -0.21 -5.90
CA CYS A 80 -5.83 -1.15 -6.30
C CYS A 80 -4.87 -0.50 -7.29
N TYR A 81 -3.58 -0.52 -6.97
CA TYR A 81 -2.54 0.08 -7.78
C TYR A 81 -1.43 -0.91 -8.10
N ARG A 82 -0.78 -0.70 -9.25
CA ARG A 82 0.52 -1.28 -9.59
C ARG A 82 1.54 -0.17 -9.70
N VAL A 83 2.73 -0.38 -9.13
CA VAL A 83 3.88 0.51 -9.33
C VAL A 83 4.42 0.34 -10.75
N THR A 84 4.67 1.46 -11.41
CA THR A 84 5.37 1.58 -12.69
C THR A 84 6.52 2.56 -12.55
N LYS A 85 7.49 2.47 -13.47
CA LYS A 85 8.60 3.42 -13.55
C LYS A 85 8.20 4.55 -14.48
N GLU A 86 8.32 5.80 -14.02
CA GLU A 86 7.98 7.00 -14.81
C GLU A 86 9.24 7.68 -15.37
N GLY A 87 10.41 7.40 -14.79
CA GLY A 87 11.71 7.92 -15.21
C GLY A 87 12.85 7.34 -14.37
N GLU A 88 14.06 7.86 -14.52
CA GLU A 88 15.15 7.51 -13.60
C GLU A 88 14.83 8.02 -12.19
N GLY A 89 14.84 7.12 -11.20
CA GLY A 89 14.59 7.47 -9.81
C GLY A 89 13.14 7.82 -9.45
N GLN A 90 12.18 7.73 -10.39
CA GLN A 90 10.78 8.07 -10.15
C GLN A 90 9.83 6.90 -10.40
N MET A 91 8.96 6.67 -9.42
CA MET A 91 7.88 5.68 -9.50
C MET A 91 6.51 6.36 -9.65
N SER A 92 5.58 5.66 -10.27
CA SER A 92 4.19 6.07 -10.44
C SER A 92 3.23 4.93 -10.11
N LEU A 93 1.98 5.26 -9.83
CA LEU A 93 0.92 4.29 -9.52
C LEU A 93 -0.13 4.29 -10.63
N VAL A 94 -0.47 3.11 -11.13
CA VAL A 94 -1.52 2.91 -12.14
C VAL A 94 -2.60 2.03 -11.54
N GLU A 95 -3.87 2.41 -11.72
CA GLU A 95 -4.99 1.60 -11.24
C GLU A 95 -5.02 0.23 -11.91
N THR A 96 -5.36 -0.79 -11.14
CA THR A 96 -5.45 -2.17 -11.61
C THR A 96 -6.67 -2.87 -11.04
N ASN A 97 -7.17 -3.87 -11.75
CA ASN A 97 -8.24 -4.72 -11.26
C ASN A 97 -7.66 -5.86 -10.43
N VAL A 98 -8.20 -6.10 -9.23
CA VAL A 98 -7.81 -7.20 -8.33
C VAL A 98 -9.05 -7.80 -7.67
N HIS A 99 -9.00 -9.10 -7.36
CA HIS A 99 -10.05 -9.80 -6.63
C HIS A 99 -9.94 -9.57 -5.12
N ARG A 100 -10.93 -8.90 -4.55
CA ARG A 100 -11.02 -8.44 -3.15
C ARG A 100 -10.90 -9.54 -2.08
N GLY A 101 -11.34 -10.76 -2.38
CA GLY A 101 -11.45 -11.83 -1.39
C GLY A 101 -10.14 -12.21 -0.68
N GLN A 102 -8.99 -12.10 -1.35
CA GLN A 102 -7.68 -12.37 -0.73
C GLN A 102 -7.17 -11.20 0.14
N ILE A 103 -7.60 -9.98 -0.16
CA ILE A 103 -7.19 -8.76 0.54
C ILE A 103 -7.91 -8.64 1.89
N ASP A 104 -9.17 -9.06 1.94
CA ASP A 104 -10.01 -9.01 3.14
C ASP A 104 -9.53 -9.97 4.26
N VAL A 105 -8.63 -10.91 3.94
CA VAL A 105 -8.00 -11.83 4.92
C VAL A 105 -6.97 -11.10 5.80
N VAL A 106 -6.41 -9.98 5.33
CA VAL A 106 -5.42 -9.22 6.09
C VAL A 106 -6.13 -8.31 7.11
N PRO A 107 -5.78 -8.41 8.41
CA PRO A 107 -6.45 -7.65 9.46
C PRO A 107 -6.29 -6.15 9.24
N TRP A 108 -7.28 -5.38 9.69
CA TRP A 108 -7.24 -3.93 9.57
C TRP A 108 -6.46 -3.30 10.72
N GLY A 109 -5.60 -2.33 10.42
CA GLY A 109 -5.05 -1.42 11.44
C GLY A 109 -4.19 -2.07 12.54
N ARG A 110 -3.83 -3.36 12.40
CA ARG A 110 -3.07 -4.10 13.42
C ARG A 110 -1.63 -4.28 12.97
N HIS A 111 -0.66 -3.79 13.73
CA HIS A 111 0.74 -4.12 13.47
C HIS A 111 0.93 -5.64 13.43
N SER A 112 1.39 -6.15 12.28
CA SER A 112 2.03 -7.46 12.22
C SER A 112 3.44 -7.24 12.79
N PHE A 113 3.62 -7.49 14.09
CA PHE A 113 4.95 -7.66 14.67
C PHE A 113 5.59 -8.95 14.15
#